data_AF-A0A9D5RVN3-F1
#
_entry.id   AF-A0A9D5RVN3-F1
#
_cell.length_a   1.000
_cell.length_b   1.000
_cell.length_c   1.000
_cell.angle_alpha   90.00
_cell.angle_beta   90.00
_cell.angle_gamma   90.00
#
_symmetry.space_group_name_H-M   'P 1'
#
loop_
_entity.id
_entity.type
_entity.pdbx_description
1 polymer ?
#
loop_
_entity_poly.entity_id
_entity_poly.type
_entity_poly.pdbx_seq_one_letter_code
_entity_poly.pdbx_strand_id
1 'polypeptide(L)'
;MKSEWNKKYFDRRSYLLEHFHELSLSGNDLLFILMLDYLNEGKSDSESLDIQELAKCLKRSEMDVMNTLARLVDDQKLELINTGRSVSYSLRPLFEDDFTADEIPQSLFDLFLEQFKRPLSSTEMDKLCNWMKEYEQEFIICALREAVVYKKLNFNYIDKILVTWKANGKTLEELNGK
;
A
#
# COMPACT_ATOMS: atom_id res chain seq x y z
N MET A 1 17.22 -7.26 -1.11
CA MET A 1 15.95 -7.29 -0.36
C MET A 1 14.84 -7.14 -1.38
N LYS A 2 13.90 -8.10 -1.46
CA LYS A 2 12.73 -7.96 -2.32
C LYS A 2 11.84 -6.90 -1.68
N SER A 3 11.72 -5.74 -2.30
CA SER A 3 10.92 -4.65 -1.78
C SER A 3 9.45 -5.04 -1.78
N GLU A 4 8.82 -4.97 -0.61
CA GLU A 4 7.47 -5.49 -0.35
C GLU A 4 6.34 -4.71 -1.06
N TRP A 5 6.67 -3.58 -1.69
CA TRP A 5 5.77 -2.71 -2.45
C TRP A 5 5.16 -3.36 -3.68
N ASN A 6 5.80 -4.39 -4.24
CA ASN A 6 5.36 -5.06 -5.46
C ASN A 6 4.36 -6.22 -5.20
N LYS A 7 3.77 -6.28 -3.99
CA LYS A 7 2.76 -7.28 -3.65
C LYS A 7 1.35 -6.73 -3.88
N LYS A 8 0.49 -7.63 -4.36
CA LYS A 8 -0.88 -7.51 -4.89
C LYS A 8 -1.95 -6.85 -3.98
N TYR A 9 -1.56 -6.17 -2.91
CA TYR A 9 -2.39 -6.00 -1.72
C TYR A 9 -2.39 -4.60 -1.11
N PHE A 10 -1.81 -3.61 -1.80
CA PHE A 10 -1.98 -2.19 -1.52
C PHE A 10 -2.68 -1.54 -2.72
N ASP A 11 -3.84 -0.93 -2.49
CA ASP A 11 -4.54 -0.18 -3.54
C ASP A 11 -3.88 1.19 -3.73
N ARG A 12 -2.78 1.18 -4.48
CA ARG A 12 -2.01 2.36 -4.87
C ARG A 12 -2.90 3.46 -5.46
N ARG A 13 -3.92 3.09 -6.23
CA ARG A 13 -4.79 4.02 -6.94
C ARG A 13 -5.71 4.75 -5.96
N SER A 14 -6.31 4.02 -5.02
CA SER A 14 -7.12 4.62 -3.95
C SER A 14 -6.28 5.55 -3.08
N TYR A 15 -5.07 5.15 -2.69
CA TYR A 15 -4.17 6.01 -1.92
C TYR A 15 -3.83 7.32 -2.64
N LEU A 16 -3.44 7.24 -3.92
CA LEU A 16 -3.12 8.43 -4.73
C LEU A 16 -4.27 9.41 -4.81
N LEU A 17 -5.52 8.92 -4.82
CA LEU A 17 -6.72 9.76 -4.84
C LEU A 17 -7.04 10.37 -3.48
N GLU A 18 -6.90 9.60 -2.40
CA GLU A 18 -7.15 10.05 -1.03
C GLU A 18 -6.13 11.13 -0.60
N HIS A 19 -4.86 10.92 -0.93
CA HIS A 19 -3.75 11.79 -0.52
C HIS A 19 -3.36 12.80 -1.62
N PHE A 20 -4.17 12.92 -2.69
CA PHE A 20 -3.88 13.83 -3.81
C PHE A 20 -3.62 15.28 -3.37
N HIS A 21 -4.27 15.72 -2.29
CA HIS A 21 -4.14 17.06 -1.76
C HIS A 21 -2.79 17.32 -1.06
N GLU A 22 -2.08 16.27 -0.65
CA GLU A 22 -0.77 16.31 0.02
C GLU A 22 0.35 16.02 -0.97
N LEU A 23 0.08 15.15 -1.94
CA LEU A 23 0.95 14.88 -3.07
C LEU A 23 1.02 16.13 -3.94
N SER A 24 2.18 16.80 -3.99
CA SER A 24 2.42 17.99 -4.85
C SER A 24 2.39 17.63 -6.34
N LEU A 25 1.23 17.22 -6.85
CA LEU A 25 0.96 16.72 -8.20
C LEU A 25 -0.17 17.53 -8.82
N SER A 26 -0.09 17.79 -10.12
CA SER A 26 -1.24 18.31 -10.87
C SER A 26 -2.22 17.20 -11.22
N GLY A 27 -3.46 17.54 -11.59
CA GLY A 27 -4.43 16.54 -12.07
C GLY A 27 -3.96 15.79 -13.32
N ASN A 28 -3.14 16.43 -14.16
CA ASN A 28 -2.51 15.76 -15.31
C ASN A 28 -1.44 14.75 -14.86
N ASP A 29 -0.71 15.05 -13.79
CA ASP A 29 0.33 14.17 -13.25
C ASP A 29 -0.29 12.94 -12.60
N LEU A 30 -1.38 13.13 -11.84
CA LEU A 30 -2.14 12.03 -11.29
C LEU A 30 -2.67 11.11 -12.39
N LEU A 31 -3.28 11.66 -13.45
CA LEU A 31 -3.76 10.84 -14.57
C LEU A 31 -2.60 10.08 -15.25
N PHE A 32 -1.46 10.74 -15.42
CA PHE A 32 -0.25 10.12 -15.96
C PHE A 32 0.21 8.94 -15.09
N ILE A 33 0.33 9.15 -13.77
CA ILE A 33 0.75 8.15 -12.79
C ILE A 33 -0.23 6.97 -12.75
N LEU A 34 -1.54 7.24 -12.74
CA LEU A 34 -2.57 6.19 -12.75
C LEU A 34 -2.50 5.34 -14.02
N MET A 35 -2.27 5.97 -15.18
CA MET A 35 -2.12 5.24 -16.44
C MET A 35 -0.83 4.42 -16.48
N LEU A 36 0.26 4.98 -15.95
CA LEU A 36 1.52 4.27 -15.79
C LEU A 36 1.37 3.05 -14.89
N ASP A 37 0.73 3.19 -13.72
CA ASP A 37 0.43 2.08 -12.80
C ASP A 37 -0.46 1.02 -13.46
N TYR A 38 -1.49 1.44 -14.18
CA TYR A 38 -2.38 0.55 -14.92
C TYR A 38 -1.64 -0.28 -15.99
N LEU A 39 -0.78 0.34 -16.78
CA LEU A 39 0.00 -0.37 -17.82
C LEU A 39 1.12 -1.25 -17.25
N ASN A 40 1.50 -1.01 -16.00
CA ASN A 40 2.45 -1.82 -15.24
C ASN A 40 1.77 -2.92 -14.42
N GLU A 41 0.43 -2.97 -14.38
CA GLU A 41 -0.31 -3.98 -13.62
C GLU A 41 0.05 -5.41 -14.08
N GLY A 42 0.53 -6.23 -13.14
CA GLY A 42 0.95 -7.60 -13.42
C GLY A 42 2.34 -7.77 -14.02
N LYS A 43 3.07 -6.68 -14.29
CA LYS A 43 4.48 -6.70 -14.70
C LYS A 43 5.40 -6.59 -13.49
N SER A 44 6.57 -7.21 -13.55
CA SER A 44 7.62 -6.95 -12.54
C SER A 44 8.26 -5.58 -12.77
N ASP A 45 8.79 -4.95 -11.71
CA ASP A 45 9.48 -3.64 -11.81
C ASP A 45 10.70 -3.66 -12.76
N SER A 46 11.14 -4.85 -13.16
CA SER A 46 12.24 -5.07 -14.11
C SER A 46 11.83 -5.05 -15.58
N GLU A 47 10.52 -5.03 -15.89
CA GLU A 47 10.04 -4.99 -17.26
C GLU A 47 10.06 -3.56 -17.82
N SER A 48 10.40 -3.42 -19.10
CA SER A 48 10.49 -2.11 -19.77
C SER A 48 9.13 -1.45 -19.91
N LEU A 49 9.07 -0.14 -19.66
CA LEU A 49 7.90 0.67 -19.96
C LEU A 49 7.68 0.76 -21.48
N ASP A 50 6.45 0.50 -21.93
CA ASP A 50 6.04 0.77 -23.31
C ASP A 50 5.59 2.22 -23.45
N ILE A 51 6.52 3.08 -23.87
CA ILE A 51 6.29 4.52 -24.05
C ILE A 51 5.24 4.77 -25.15
N GLN A 52 5.20 3.91 -26.17
CA GLN A 52 4.28 4.10 -27.31
C GLN A 52 2.83 3.85 -26.87
N GLU A 53 2.59 2.78 -26.12
CA GLU A 53 1.25 2.50 -25.61
C GLU A 53 0.83 3.55 -24.57
N LEU A 54 1.74 3.99 -23.67
CA LEU A 54 1.43 5.04 -22.71
C LEU A 54 1.08 6.37 -23.40
N ALA A 55 1.83 6.77 -24.42
CA ALA A 55 1.56 7.97 -25.23
C ALA A 55 0.19 7.90 -25.91
N LYS A 56 -0.15 6.75 -26.48
CA LYS A 56 -1.45 6.49 -27.10
C LYS A 56 -2.60 6.56 -26.10
N CYS A 57 -2.46 5.92 -24.93
CA CYS A 57 -3.47 5.96 -23.87
C CYS A 57 -3.73 7.39 -23.37
N LEU A 58 -2.67 8.19 -23.23
CA LEU A 58 -2.76 9.59 -22.79
C LEU A 58 -3.12 10.57 -23.91
N LYS A 59 -3.15 10.11 -25.17
CA LYS A 59 -3.33 10.95 -26.37
C LYS A 59 -2.31 12.08 -26.45
N ARG A 60 -1.05 11.76 -26.17
CA ARG A 60 0.11 12.68 -26.20
C ARG A 60 1.19 12.14 -27.14
N SER A 61 2.18 12.97 -27.47
CA SER A 61 3.36 12.49 -28.20
C SER A 61 4.30 11.70 -27.28
N GLU A 62 5.11 10.80 -27.84
CA GLU A 62 6.15 10.08 -27.09
C GLU A 62 7.14 11.06 -26.43
N MET A 63 7.44 12.17 -27.09
CA MET A 63 8.30 13.23 -26.55
C MET A 63 7.69 13.88 -25.31
N ASP A 64 6.40 14.17 -25.31
CA ASP A 64 5.71 14.74 -24.14
C ASP A 64 5.69 13.76 -22.96
N VAL A 65 5.51 12.47 -23.24
CA VAL A 65 5.57 11.41 -22.22
C VAL A 65 6.96 11.35 -21.62
N MET A 66 8.02 11.33 -22.44
CA MET A 66 9.41 11.32 -21.99
C MET A 66 9.76 12.55 -21.15
N ASN A 67 9.33 13.74 -21.57
CA ASN A 67 9.53 14.97 -20.81
C ASN A 67 8.79 14.93 -19.47
N THR A 68 7.58 14.35 -19.43
CA THR A 68 6.81 14.17 -18.20
C THR A 68 7.51 13.20 -17.26
N LEU A 69 8.00 12.07 -17.76
CA LEU A 69 8.77 11.10 -16.98
C LEU A 69 10.02 11.73 -16.37
N ALA A 70 10.82 12.43 -17.18
CA ALA A 70 12.04 13.09 -16.72
C ALA A 70 11.73 14.10 -15.61
N ARG A 71 10.72 14.96 -15.80
CA ARG A 71 10.29 15.91 -14.78
C ARG A 71 9.82 15.23 -13.50
N LEU A 72 9.01 14.17 -13.59
CA LEU A 72 8.51 13.47 -12.41
C LEU A 72 9.65 12.74 -11.65
N VAL A 73 10.71 12.33 -12.33
CA VAL A 73 11.93 11.82 -11.68
C VAL A 73 12.67 12.96 -10.96
N ASP A 74 12.86 14.10 -11.61
CA ASP A 74 13.51 15.28 -11.01
C ASP A 74 12.73 15.80 -9.79
N ASP A 75 11.40 15.77 -9.85
CA ASP A 75 10.48 16.15 -8.77
C ASP A 75 10.40 15.08 -7.65
N GLN A 76 11.21 14.00 -7.73
CA GLN A 76 11.22 12.86 -6.80
C GLN A 76 9.85 12.18 -6.63
N LYS A 77 9.03 12.19 -7.69
CA LYS A 77 7.73 11.49 -7.74
C LYS A 77 7.85 10.12 -8.41
N LEU A 78 8.91 9.90 -9.18
CA LEU A 78 9.24 8.62 -9.79
C LEU A 78 10.70 8.26 -9.48
N GLU A 79 10.96 6.98 -9.31
CA GLU A 79 12.31 6.44 -9.23
C GLU A 79 12.65 5.75 -10.56
N LEU A 80 13.78 6.13 -11.15
CA LEU A 80 14.30 5.48 -12.36
C LEU A 80 15.03 4.19 -11.99
N ILE A 81 14.56 3.06 -12.48
CA ILE A 81 15.20 1.76 -12.27
C ILE A 81 15.94 1.35 -13.56
N ASN A 82 17.25 1.23 -13.45
CA ASN A 82 18.11 0.77 -14.55
C ASN A 82 18.40 -0.73 -14.40
N THR A 83 17.85 -1.54 -15.29
CA THR A 83 18.04 -3.00 -15.29
C THR A 83 19.19 -3.45 -16.19
N GLY A 84 19.95 -2.51 -16.76
CA GLY A 84 21.07 -2.76 -17.68
C GLY A 84 20.66 -3.08 -19.12
N ARG A 85 19.43 -3.56 -19.35
CA ARG A 85 18.85 -3.79 -20.70
C ARG A 85 17.66 -2.89 -21.02
N SER A 86 17.01 -2.34 -20.00
CA SER A 86 15.87 -1.44 -20.14
C SER A 86 15.83 -0.42 -19.01
N VAL A 87 14.99 0.59 -19.23
CA VAL A 87 14.62 1.59 -18.23
C VAL A 87 13.20 1.29 -17.78
N SER A 88 12.99 1.23 -16.47
CA SER A 88 11.67 1.16 -15.85
C SER A 88 11.52 2.28 -14.81
N TYR A 89 10.27 2.53 -14.40
CA TYR A 89 9.91 3.62 -13.49
C TYR A 89 9.09 3.07 -12.35
N SER A 90 9.49 3.39 -11.13
CA SER A 90 8.81 2.99 -9.90
C SER A 90 8.11 4.17 -9.26
N LEU A 91 6.91 3.92 -8.73
CA LEU A 91 6.11 4.89 -7.98
C LEU A 91 6.50 4.95 -6.49
N ARG A 92 7.53 4.19 -6.08
CA ARG A 92 7.96 4.05 -4.68
C ARG A 92 8.07 5.40 -3.93
N PRO A 93 8.65 6.47 -4.48
CA PRO A 93 8.76 7.74 -3.78
C PRO A 93 7.42 8.37 -3.36
N LEU A 94 6.31 8.00 -4.00
CA LEU A 94 4.97 8.50 -3.65
C LEU A 94 4.37 7.82 -2.42
N PHE A 95 5.02 6.77 -1.90
CA PHE A 95 4.50 5.94 -0.82
C PHE A 95 5.50 5.75 0.34
N GLU A 96 6.73 6.28 0.24
CA GLU A 96 7.78 5.99 1.23
C GLU A 96 7.56 6.65 2.61
N ASP A 97 6.81 7.75 2.70
CA ASP A 97 6.60 8.44 3.98
C ASP A 97 5.52 7.77 4.86
N ASP A 98 4.49 7.16 4.27
CA ASP A 98 3.37 6.56 5.03
C ASP A 98 3.56 5.06 5.28
N PHE A 99 4.42 4.40 4.50
CA PHE A 99 4.64 2.98 4.67
C PHE A 99 6.00 2.69 5.28
N THR A 100 6.04 2.69 6.62
CA THR A 100 7.04 1.91 7.35
C THR A 100 6.59 0.44 7.38
N ALA A 101 6.51 -0.21 6.20
CA ALA A 101 6.21 -1.63 6.09
C ALA A 101 7.26 -2.51 6.81
N ASP A 102 8.42 -1.94 7.16
CA ASP A 102 9.45 -2.61 7.96
C ASP A 102 9.00 -2.94 9.41
N GLU A 103 7.88 -2.38 9.91
CA GLU A 103 7.40 -2.63 11.28
C GLU A 103 6.33 -3.74 11.40
N ILE A 104 5.62 -4.12 10.31
CA ILE A 104 4.58 -5.16 10.38
C ILE A 104 5.16 -6.52 9.96
N PRO A 105 5.15 -7.54 10.83
CA PRO A 105 5.56 -8.89 10.46
C PRO A 105 4.70 -9.43 9.32
N GLN A 106 5.36 -9.98 8.29
CA GLN A 106 4.68 -10.53 7.11
C GLN A 106 3.56 -11.53 7.49
N SER A 107 3.78 -12.34 8.53
CA SER A 107 2.81 -13.30 9.03
C SER A 107 1.51 -12.65 9.54
N LEU A 108 1.59 -11.48 10.16
CA LEU A 108 0.41 -10.74 10.62
C LEU A 108 -0.35 -10.14 9.43
N PHE A 109 0.38 -9.54 8.50
CA PHE A 109 -0.20 -8.96 7.29
C PHE A 109 -0.95 -10.00 6.46
N ASP A 110 -0.32 -11.17 6.22
CA ASP A 110 -0.92 -12.27 5.47
C ASP A 110 -2.22 -12.78 6.13
N LEU A 111 -2.27 -12.83 7.48
CA LEU A 111 -3.49 -13.19 8.22
C LEU A 111 -4.63 -12.20 7.99
N PHE A 112 -4.35 -10.89 8.05
CA PHE A 112 -5.38 -9.87 7.79
C PHE A 112 -5.91 -9.97 6.36
N LEU A 113 -5.03 -10.16 5.36
CA LEU A 113 -5.45 -10.34 3.98
C LEU A 113 -6.32 -11.58 3.77
N GLU A 114 -5.97 -12.70 4.40
CA GLU A 114 -6.76 -13.94 4.32
C GLU A 114 -8.18 -13.73 4.85
N GLN A 115 -8.33 -13.04 5.99
CA GLN A 115 -9.64 -12.80 6.59
C GLN A 115 -10.46 -11.76 5.81
N PHE A 116 -9.84 -10.64 5.40
CA PHE A 116 -10.54 -9.55 4.71
C PHE A 116 -10.84 -9.85 3.25
N LYS A 117 -10.10 -10.77 2.62
CA LYS A 117 -10.25 -11.17 1.20
C LYS A 117 -10.15 -10.00 0.22
N ARG A 118 -9.49 -8.92 0.65
CA ARG A 118 -9.20 -7.73 -0.15
C ARG A 118 -7.89 -7.11 0.32
N PRO A 119 -7.26 -6.27 -0.53
CA PRO A 119 -6.23 -5.34 -0.10
C PRO A 119 -6.67 -4.51 1.12
N LEU A 120 -5.74 -4.26 2.04
CA LEU A 120 -5.94 -3.27 3.09
C LEU A 120 -5.78 -1.87 2.49
N SER A 121 -6.64 -0.92 2.89
CA SER A 121 -6.43 0.47 2.52
C SER A 121 -5.24 1.06 3.29
N SER A 122 -4.76 2.23 2.88
CA SER A 122 -3.73 2.99 3.60
C SER A 122 -4.13 3.24 5.05
N THR A 123 -5.33 3.76 5.29
CA THR A 123 -5.83 4.02 6.65
C THR A 123 -5.91 2.73 7.50
N GLU A 124 -6.17 1.59 6.89
CA GLU A 124 -6.17 0.29 7.58
C GLU A 124 -4.76 -0.20 7.88
N MET A 125 -3.82 0.04 6.97
CA MET A 125 -2.39 -0.21 7.20
C MET A 125 -1.86 0.68 8.32
N ASP A 126 -2.18 1.96 8.33
CA ASP A 126 -1.78 2.90 9.39
C ASP A 126 -2.32 2.45 10.76
N LYS A 127 -3.58 2.00 10.80
CA LYS A 127 -4.17 1.41 12.01
C LYS A 127 -3.42 0.17 12.46
N LEU A 128 -3.07 -0.72 11.55
CA LEU A 128 -2.31 -1.94 11.86
C LEU A 128 -0.91 -1.59 12.39
N CYS A 129 -0.21 -0.63 11.77
CA CYS A 129 1.07 -0.09 12.25
C CYS A 129 0.92 0.51 13.65
N ASN A 130 -0.12 1.32 13.89
CA ASN A 130 -0.37 1.92 15.19
C ASN A 130 -0.67 0.87 16.26
N TRP A 131 -1.42 -0.19 15.93
CA TRP A 131 -1.63 -1.29 16.87
C TRP A 131 -0.32 -2.01 17.20
N MET A 132 0.57 -2.23 16.24
CA MET A 132 1.88 -2.86 16.50
C MET A 132 2.76 -2.03 17.45
N LYS A 133 2.56 -0.71 17.53
CA LYS A 133 3.26 0.16 18.50
C LYS A 133 2.67 0.09 19.91
N GLU A 134 1.41 -0.29 20.03
CA GLU A 134 0.65 -0.22 21.28
C GLU A 134 0.32 -1.57 21.92
N TYR A 135 0.34 -2.64 21.14
CA TYR A 135 -0.13 -3.99 21.52
C TYR A 135 0.86 -5.04 21.02
N GLU A 136 1.00 -6.12 21.78
CA GLU A 136 1.71 -7.32 21.29
C GLU A 136 0.94 -7.95 20.12
N GLN A 137 1.67 -8.54 19.18
CA GLN A 137 1.11 -9.11 17.95
C GLN A 137 -0.02 -10.12 18.23
N GLU A 138 0.13 -10.92 19.29
CA GLU A 138 -0.82 -11.95 19.70
C GLU A 138 -2.18 -11.36 20.06
N PHE A 139 -2.24 -10.19 20.70
CA PHE A 139 -3.51 -9.50 20.99
C PHE A 139 -4.21 -9.08 19.71
N ILE A 140 -3.46 -8.58 18.73
CA ILE A 140 -4.01 -8.17 17.43
C ILE A 140 -4.60 -9.38 16.69
N ILE A 141 -3.92 -10.52 16.72
CA ILE A 141 -4.41 -11.79 16.13
C ILE A 141 -5.67 -12.27 16.85
N CYS A 142 -5.71 -12.23 18.18
CA CYS A 142 -6.90 -12.62 18.94
C CYS A 142 -8.09 -11.70 18.63
N ALA A 143 -7.87 -10.39 18.54
CA ALA A 143 -8.93 -9.42 18.21
C ALA A 143 -9.48 -9.63 16.78
N LEU A 144 -8.59 -9.93 15.82
CA LEU A 144 -8.98 -10.32 14.47
C LEU A 144 -9.86 -11.57 14.48
N ARG A 145 -9.45 -12.63 15.18
CA ARG A 145 -10.23 -13.87 15.32
C ARG A 145 -11.60 -13.61 15.93
N GLU A 146 -11.66 -12.80 16.99
CA GLU A 146 -12.92 -12.43 17.63
C GLU A 146 -13.85 -11.69 16.64
N ALA A 147 -13.32 -10.74 15.87
CA ALA A 147 -14.08 -10.04 14.83
C ALA A 147 -14.65 -10.99 13.75
N VAL A 148 -13.89 -12.02 13.37
CA VAL A 148 -14.34 -13.07 12.44
C VAL A 148 -15.47 -13.91 13.07
N VAL A 149 -15.27 -14.39 14.30
CA VAL A 149 -16.26 -15.23 15.02
C VAL A 149 -17.60 -14.50 15.17
N TYR A 150 -17.57 -13.22 15.54
CA TYR A 150 -18.78 -12.40 15.68
C TYR A 150 -19.32 -11.86 14.35
N LYS A 151 -18.72 -12.21 13.22
CA LYS A 151 -19.09 -11.74 11.86
C LYS A 151 -19.12 -10.21 11.75
N LYS A 152 -18.24 -9.52 12.48
CA LYS A 152 -18.07 -8.06 12.50
C LYS A 152 -16.66 -7.69 12.06
N LEU A 153 -16.21 -8.26 10.94
CA LEU A 153 -14.87 -8.06 10.41
C LEU A 153 -14.71 -6.66 9.81
N ASN A 154 -14.24 -5.71 10.61
CA ASN A 154 -13.80 -4.38 10.19
C ASN A 154 -12.82 -3.81 11.22
N PHE A 155 -11.94 -2.90 10.78
CA PHE A 155 -10.91 -2.31 11.63
C PHE A 155 -11.48 -1.56 12.84
N ASN A 156 -12.63 -0.88 12.71
CA ASN A 156 -13.23 -0.15 13.84
C ASN A 156 -13.73 -1.08 14.95
N TYR A 157 -14.13 -2.31 14.62
CA TYR A 157 -14.54 -3.29 15.61
C TYR A 157 -13.34 -3.93 16.31
N ILE A 158 -12.30 -4.27 15.54
CA ILE A 158 -11.03 -4.78 16.07
C ILE A 158 -10.40 -3.75 17.02
N ASP A 159 -10.40 -2.47 16.64
CA ASP A 159 -9.92 -1.36 17.47
C ASP A 159 -10.64 -1.31 18.82
N LYS A 160 -11.97 -1.39 18.81
CA LYS A 160 -12.79 -1.41 20.04
C LYS A 160 -12.46 -2.60 20.94
N ILE A 161 -12.21 -3.77 20.36
CA ILE A 161 -11.81 -4.97 21.12
C ILE A 161 -10.48 -4.69 21.81
N LEU A 162 -9.47 -4.22 21.08
CA LEU A 162 -8.14 -3.93 21.60
C LEU A 162 -8.16 -2.87 22.72
N VAL A 163 -8.85 -1.76 22.50
CA VAL A 163 -9.01 -0.69 23.51
C VAL A 163 -9.71 -1.23 24.76
N THR A 164 -10.76 -2.04 24.60
CA THR A 164 -11.49 -2.64 25.71
C THR A 164 -10.63 -3.62 26.50
N TRP A 165 -9.82 -4.43 25.83
CA TRP A 165 -8.90 -5.38 26.48
C TRP A 165 -7.80 -4.68 27.25
N LYS A 166 -7.21 -3.63 26.68
CA LYS A 166 -6.21 -2.78 27.35
C LYS A 166 -6.77 -2.09 28.59
N ALA A 167 -7.97 -1.51 28.49
CA ALA A 167 -8.64 -0.87 29.62
C ALA A 167 -8.98 -1.85 30.75
N ASN A 168 -9.32 -3.10 30.41
CA ASN A 168 -9.66 -4.13 31.39
C ASN A 168 -8.46 -4.96 31.87
N GLY A 169 -7.24 -4.66 31.41
CA GLY A 169 -6.02 -5.40 31.78
C GLY A 169 -6.06 -6.88 31.40
N LYS A 170 -6.68 -7.22 30.26
CA LYS A 170 -6.82 -8.61 29.80
C LYS A 170 -5.45 -9.24 29.49
N THR A 171 -5.28 -10.51 29.85
CA THR A 171 -4.09 -11.31 29.51
C THR A 171 -4.37 -12.23 28.33
N LEU A 172 -3.33 -12.61 27.58
CA LEU A 172 -3.45 -13.53 26.44
C LEU A 172 -4.01 -14.91 26.82
N GLU A 173 -3.74 -15.37 28.05
CA GLU A 173 -4.25 -16.65 28.56
C GLU A 173 -5.80 -16.66 28.63
N GLU A 174 -6.41 -15.57 29.08
CA GLU A 174 -7.87 -15.44 29.14
C GLU A 174 -8.54 -15.39 27.75
N LEU A 175 -7.80 -14.95 26.74
CA LEU A 175 -8.28 -14.78 25.37
C LEU A 175 -8.18 -16.07 24.55
N ASN A 176 -7.14 -16.87 24.79
CA ASN A 176 -6.92 -18.15 24.12
C ASN A 176 -7.76 -19.31 24.68
N GLY A 177 -8.42 -19.11 25.83
CA GLY A 177 -9.27 -20.11 26.49
C GLY A 177 -10.74 -20.14 26.04
N LYS A 178 -11.11 -19.38 24.99
CA LYS A 178 -12.46 -19.33 24.40
C LYS A 178 -12.49 -19.95 23.01
#